data_AF-A0A5K1GVR4-F1
#
_entry.id   AF-A0A5K1GVR4-F1
#
_cell.length_a   1.000
_cell.length_b   1.000
_cell.length_c   1.000
_cell.angle_alpha   90.00
_cell.angle_beta   90.00
_cell.angle_gamma   90.00
#
_symmetry.space_group_name_H-M   'P 1'
#
loop_
_entity.id
_entity.type
_entity.pdbx_description
1 polymer ?
#
loop_
_entity_poly.entity_id
_entity_poly.type
_entity_poly.pdbx_seq_one_letter_code
_entity_poly.pdbx_strand_id
1 'polypeptide(L)' 'CVSRYEGDLVAKCYFAKHKLVWEVLDGGLKSKIEIQWSDITALKATFPENGPSTLDVV' A
#
# COMPACT_ATOMS: atom_id res chain seq x y z
N CYS A 1 -10.16 -6.88 6.70
CA CYS A 1 -9.48 -7.92 7.51
C CYS A 1 -8.33 -7.24 8.24
N VAL A 2 -8.31 -7.28 9.58
CA VAL A 2 -7.16 -6.77 10.34
C VAL A 2 -6.31 -7.99 10.65
N SER A 3 -5.04 -7.95 10.27
CA SER A 3 -4.01 -8.91 10.67
C SER A 3 -3.98 -8.98 12.20
N ARG A 4 -4.28 -10.14 12.78
CA ARG A 4 -4.44 -10.35 14.24
C ARG A 4 -3.32 -11.18 14.86
N TYR A 5 -2.54 -11.91 14.06
CA TYR A 5 -1.55 -12.86 14.54
C TYR A 5 -0.13 -12.49 14.12
N GLU A 6 0.86 -12.97 14.87
CA GLU A 6 2.27 -12.86 14.45
C GLU A 6 2.48 -13.66 13.15
N GLY A 7 3.04 -12.99 12.14
CA GLY A 7 3.26 -13.56 10.81
C GLY A 7 2.16 -13.26 9.79
N ASP A 8 1.03 -12.69 10.21
CA ASP A 8 -0.02 -12.24 9.28
C ASP A 8 0.52 -11.16 8.32
N LEU A 9 0.00 -11.17 7.09
CA LEU A 9 0.32 -10.17 6.08
C LEU A 9 -0.15 -8.78 6.53
N VAL A 10 0.80 -7.88 6.80
CA VAL A 10 0.53 -6.48 7.13
C VAL A 10 1.01 -5.58 6.01
N ALA A 11 0.09 -4.79 5.46
CA ALA A 11 0.40 -3.75 4.49
C ALA A 11 0.19 -2.36 5.09
N LYS A 12 1.15 -1.44 4.88
CA LYS A 12 1.04 -0.02 5.23
C LYS A 12 1.37 0.82 4.01
N CYS A 13 0.44 1.69 3.62
CA CYS A 13 0.65 2.72 2.61
C CYS A 13 0.71 4.08 3.34
N TYR A 14 1.81 4.81 3.18
CA TYR A 14 2.00 6.13 3.80
C TYR A 14 2.77 7.08 2.88
N PHE A 15 2.58 8.37 3.11
CA PHE A 15 3.31 9.41 2.42
C PHE A 15 4.40 9.99 3.35
N ALA A 16 5.66 9.96 2.91
CA ALA A 16 6.77 10.52 3.67
C ALA A 16 7.84 11.09 2.74
N LYS A 17 8.45 12.23 3.12
CA LYS A 17 9.53 12.88 2.35
C LYS A 17 9.25 13.01 0.84
N HIS A 18 8.02 13.40 0.48
CA HIS A 18 7.59 13.48 -0.92
C HIS A 18 7.66 12.16 -1.68
N LYS A 19 7.38 11.05 -1.00
CA LYS A 19 7.27 9.72 -1.60
C LYS A 19 6.04 9.02 -1.09
N LEU A 20 5.38 8.29 -1.98
CA LEU A 20 4.43 7.27 -1.59
C LEU A 20 5.22 6.00 -1.27
N VAL A 21 5.06 5.51 -0.06
CA VAL A 21 5.72 4.31 0.43
C VAL A 21 4.68 3.27 0.75
N TRP A 22 4.85 2.08 0.18
CA TRP A 22 4.07 0.91 0.52
C TRP A 22 4.99 -0.16 1.09
N GLU A 23 4.79 -0.47 2.37
CA GLU A 23 5.49 -1.56 3.06
C GLU A 23 4.57 -2.75 3.23
N VAL A 24 5.06 -3.93 2.87
CA VAL A 24 4.39 -5.22 3.03
C VAL A 24 5.28 -6.09 3.92
N LEU A 25 4.71 -6.59 5.01
CA LEU A 25 5.34 -7.51 5.94
C LEU A 25 4.62 -8.86 5.85
N ASP A 26 5.37 -9.92 5.56
CA ASP A 26 4.86 -11.29 5.47
C ASP A 26 5.82 -12.24 6.18
N GLY A 27 5.38 -12.91 7.25
CA GLY A 27 6.21 -13.90 7.96
C GLY A 27 7.58 -13.42 8.44
N GLY A 28 7.78 -12.11 8.66
CA GLY A 28 9.06 -11.49 9.04
C GLY A 28 9.91 -10.98 7.87
N LEU A 29 9.52 -11.24 6.63
CA LEU A 29 10.11 -10.63 5.44
C LEU A 29 9.42 -9.29 5.15
N LYS A 30 10.22 -8.26 4.86
CA LYS A 30 9.74 -6.90 4.54
C LYS A 30 10.02 -6.58 3.08
N SER A 31 8.96 -6.37 2.30
CA SER A 31 9.02 -5.80 0.96
C SER A 31 8.55 -4.35 0.99
N LYS A 32 9.16 -3.50 0.17
CA LYS A 32 8.86 -2.07 0.16
C LYS A 32 8.86 -1.55 -1.28
N ILE A 33 7.81 -0.81 -1.63
CA ILE A 33 7.70 -0.06 -2.88
C ILE A 33 7.79 1.43 -2.52
N GLU A 34 8.68 2.16 -3.19
CA GLU A 34 8.82 3.60 -3.06
C GLU A 34 8.57 4.26 -4.40
N ILE A 35 7.62 5.18 -4.44
CA ILE A 35 7.31 5.98 -5.62
C ILE A 35 7.57 7.43 -5.25
N GLN A 36 8.39 8.13 -6.03
CA GLN A 36 8.58 9.57 -5.84
C GLN A 36 7.28 10.29 -6.17
N TRP A 37 6.89 11.25 -5.33
CA TRP A 37 5.66 12.01 -5.55
C TRP A 37 5.71 12.83 -6.84
N SER A 38 6.90 13.28 -7.24
CA SER A 38 7.11 13.96 -8.53
C SER A 38 6.72 13.11 -9.73
N ASP A 39 6.78 11.79 -9.59
CA ASP A 39 6.57 10.85 -10.67
C ASP A 39 5.12 10.37 -10.71
N ILE A 40 4.30 10.76 -9.72
CA ILE A 40 2.87 10.45 -9.67
C ILE A 40 2.11 11.58 -10.36
N THR A 41 1.51 11.24 -11.49
CA THR A 41 0.64 12.12 -12.27
C THR A 41 -0.82 12.02 -11.85
N ALA A 42 -1.27 10.85 -11.39
CA ALA A 42 -2.63 10.64 -10.91
C ALA A 42 -2.74 9.53 -9.85
N LEU A 43 -3.73 9.66 -8.97
CA LEU A 43 -4.14 8.64 -8.00
C LEU A 43 -5.63 8.37 -8.18
N LYS A 44 -5.99 7.10 -8.39
CA LYS A 44 -7.39 6.66 -8.49
C LYS A 44 -7.67 5.56 -7.49
N ALA A 45 -8.57 5.83 -6.56
CA ALA A 45 -9.04 4.84 -5.60
C ALA A 45 -10.43 4.33 -6.02
N THR A 46 -10.59 3.01 -6.10
CA THR A 46 -11.86 2.36 -6.43
C THR A 46 -12.36 1.59 -5.23
N PHE A 47 -13.58 1.90 -4.77
CA PHE A 47 -14.22 1.24 -3.63
C PHE A 47 -15.56 0.64 -4.07
N PRO A 48 -15.55 -0.56 -4.70
CA PRO A 48 -16.78 -1.22 -5.08
C PRO A 48 -17.55 -1.69 -3.85
N GLU A 49 -18.89 -1.70 -3.93
CA GLU A 49 -19.74 -2.22 -2.83
C GLU A 49 -19.50 -3.71 -2.56
N ASN A 50 -19.22 -4.48 -3.62
CA ASN A 50 -18.88 -5.89 -3.55
C ASN A 50 -17.57 -6.15 -4.29
N GLY A 51 -16.49 -6.40 -3.55
CA GLY A 51 -15.20 -6.78 -4.11
C GLY A 51 -14.00 -6.10 -3.43
N PRO A 52 -12.78 -6.41 -3.91
CA PRO A 52 -11.56 -5.77 -3.42
C PRO A 52 -11.50 -4.31 -3.88
N SER A 53 -11.11 -3.42 -2.98
CA SER A 53 -10.76 -2.03 -3.33
C SER A 53 -9.39 -1.97 -4.00
N THR A 54 -9.22 -1.05 -4.95
CA THR A 54 -7.95 -0.86 -5.67
C THR A 54 -7.47 0.58 -5.56
N LEU A 55 -6.15 0.77 -5.61
CA LEU A 55 -5.49 2.07 -5.72
C LEU A 55 -4.56 2.02 -6.93
N ASP A 56 -4.92 2.76 -7.97
CA ASP A 56 -4.10 2.94 -9.17
C ASP A 56 -3.26 4.21 -9.02
N VAL A 57 -1.96 4.08 -9.32
CA VAL A 57 -0.98 5.17 -9.30
C VAL A 57 -0.37 5.25 -10.70
N VAL A 58 -0.56 6.39 -11.38
CA VAL A 58 -0.09 6.64 -12.76
C VAL A 58 0.96 7.73 -12.76
#